data_AF-A0A3A3HCN1-F1
#
_entry.id   AF-A0A3A3HCN1-F1
#
_cell.length_a   1.000
_cell.length_b   1.000
_cell.length_c   1.000
_cell.angle_alpha   90.00
_cell.angle_beta   90.00
_cell.angle_gamma   90.00
#
_symmetry.space_group_name_H-M   'P 1'
#
loop_
_entity.id
_entity.type
_entity.pdbx_description
1 polymer ?
#
loop_
_entity_poly.entity_id
_entity_poly.type
_entity_poly.pdbx_seq_one_letter_code
_entity_poly.pdbx_strand_id
1 'polypeptide(L)'
;MTQSFQRINGTEMLPERLRGGVVAIGNFDGVHRGHQAVLERALDEARRRGVPALVLTFEPHPRTVFQPNTPLFILTPAPMKARLLAELGFAAVVEQCFDRDFAELSAEEFVTQILETNLGISHVVTGFDFHFGKSRRGGPAFLMEAGERHGFGVTLVDAFRDEGTEIVSSSRIRELLSEGEPAEAAGLLGYRYTVEAEVTHGKQLGRTLGFPTANMALPESTMLKHGIYAVRFRRADGSLHDGVASFGRRPTVDDNGAPLLETFLFDYSGDLYWQNCRVSLFGYLRGEVKFDGLDALVVQMKRDEEEARALLAGIRPLSELDSAIAF
;
A
#
# COMPACT_ATOMS: atom_id res chain seq x y z
N MET A 1 -8.19 1.20 27.06
CA MET A 1 -8.01 2.39 26.20
C MET A 1 -7.36 1.90 24.93
N THR A 2 -8.10 1.82 23.83
CA THR A 2 -7.54 1.53 22.50
C THR A 2 -6.54 2.64 22.19
N GLN A 3 -5.25 2.33 22.18
CA GLN A 3 -4.23 3.34 21.87
C GLN A 3 -4.44 3.79 20.41
N SER A 4 -4.51 5.10 20.17
CA SER A 4 -4.56 5.63 18.81
C SER A 4 -3.25 5.31 18.09
N PHE A 5 -3.35 4.70 16.92
CA PHE A 5 -2.22 4.50 16.01
C PHE A 5 -1.51 5.83 15.72
N GLN A 6 -0.17 5.83 15.67
CA GLN A 6 0.63 7.01 15.35
C GLN A 6 1.54 6.81 14.15
N ARG A 7 1.69 7.86 13.35
CA ARG A 7 2.74 7.98 12.34
C ARG A 7 3.83 8.89 12.90
N ILE A 8 5.06 8.40 12.92
CA ILE A 8 6.19 9.07 13.56
C ILE A 8 7.26 9.25 12.49
N ASN A 9 7.68 10.49 12.26
CA ASN A 9 8.73 10.81 11.29
C ASN A 9 10.07 10.82 12.02
N GLY A 10 10.93 9.84 11.73
CA GLY A 10 12.22 9.67 12.41
C GLY A 10 12.15 8.88 13.72
N THR A 11 13.22 8.16 14.01
CA THR A 11 13.33 7.26 15.17
C THR A 11 13.60 8.02 16.47
N GLU A 12 14.26 9.17 16.37
CA GLU A 12 14.55 10.11 17.45
C GLU A 12 13.30 10.77 18.05
N MET A 13 12.17 10.74 17.32
CA MET A 13 10.90 11.32 17.72
C MET A 13 9.96 10.33 18.42
N LEU A 14 10.43 9.10 18.71
CA LEU A 14 9.60 8.07 19.33
C LEU A 14 9.17 8.49 20.76
N PRO A 15 7.86 8.58 21.04
CA PRO A 15 7.37 8.87 22.40
C PRO A 15 7.83 7.81 23.40
N GLU A 16 8.18 8.24 24.62
CA GLU A 16 8.67 7.36 25.71
C GLU A 16 7.77 6.14 25.93
N ARG A 17 6.44 6.32 25.89
CA ARG A 17 5.47 5.24 26.08
C ARG A 17 5.48 4.14 25.00
N LEU A 18 6.16 4.37 23.87
CA LEU A 18 6.32 3.41 22.78
C LEU A 18 7.71 2.75 22.78
N ARG A 19 8.68 3.27 23.55
CA ARG A 19 9.99 2.64 23.72
C ARG A 19 9.85 1.28 24.41
N GLY A 20 10.82 0.39 24.22
CA GLY A 20 10.73 -0.99 24.75
C GLY A 20 9.88 -1.93 23.89
N GLY A 21 9.29 -1.44 22.80
CA GLY A 21 8.39 -2.20 21.94
C GLY A 21 9.08 -3.32 21.15
N VAL A 22 8.25 -4.18 20.57
CA VAL A 22 8.67 -5.11 19.52
C VAL A 22 8.57 -4.38 18.19
N VAL A 23 9.64 -4.43 17.39
CA VAL A 23 9.70 -3.71 16.11
C VAL A 23 9.79 -4.67 14.94
N ALA A 24 8.82 -4.59 14.03
CA ALA A 24 8.93 -5.19 12.71
C ALA A 24 9.69 -4.24 11.78
N ILE A 25 10.75 -4.71 11.10
CA ILE A 25 11.57 -3.87 10.21
C ILE A 25 11.45 -4.32 8.77
N GLY A 26 11.18 -3.37 7.87
CA GLY A 26 11.08 -3.63 6.43
C GLY A 26 10.50 -2.45 5.65
N ASN A 27 10.61 -2.51 4.31
CA ASN A 27 9.97 -1.49 3.46
C ASN A 27 8.45 -1.63 3.43
N PHE A 28 7.95 -2.86 3.63
CA PHE A 28 6.55 -3.23 3.69
C PHE A 28 5.69 -2.68 2.53
N ASP A 29 6.27 -2.49 1.34
CA ASP A 29 5.53 -1.95 0.19
C ASP A 29 4.51 -2.97 -0.32
N GLY A 30 3.23 -2.60 -0.28
CA GLY A 30 2.10 -3.47 -0.57
C GLY A 30 1.54 -4.20 0.66
N VAL A 31 2.23 -4.22 1.81
CA VAL A 31 1.80 -4.95 3.03
C VAL A 31 1.19 -6.33 2.70
N HIS A 32 1.81 -7.03 1.75
CA HIS A 32 1.29 -8.28 1.19
C HIS A 32 1.35 -9.44 2.19
N ARG A 33 0.80 -10.61 1.86
CA ARG A 33 0.76 -11.75 2.79
C ARG A 33 2.12 -12.16 3.35
N GLY A 34 3.19 -12.05 2.55
CA GLY A 34 4.56 -12.21 3.05
C GLY A 34 5.01 -11.18 4.10
N HIS A 35 4.62 -9.91 3.94
CA HIS A 35 4.82 -8.90 4.97
C HIS A 35 3.91 -9.15 6.19
N GLN A 36 2.66 -9.54 5.97
CA GLN A 36 1.71 -9.86 7.04
C GLN A 36 2.24 -10.98 7.93
N ALA A 37 2.90 -12.01 7.39
CA ALA A 37 3.55 -13.04 8.21
C ALA A 37 4.63 -12.48 9.17
N VAL A 38 5.44 -11.51 8.71
CA VAL A 38 6.42 -10.81 9.56
C VAL A 38 5.72 -9.96 10.62
N LEU A 39 4.67 -9.24 10.22
CA LEU A 39 3.92 -8.32 11.05
C LEU A 39 3.10 -9.05 12.13
N GLU A 40 2.42 -10.14 11.78
CA GLU A 40 1.69 -11.02 12.70
C GLU A 40 2.63 -11.58 13.77
N ARG A 41 3.83 -12.02 13.37
CA ARG A 41 4.83 -12.52 14.31
C ARG A 41 5.32 -11.43 15.28
N ALA A 42 5.42 -10.18 14.83
CA ALA A 42 5.74 -9.05 15.70
C ALA A 42 4.62 -8.75 16.70
N LEU A 43 3.36 -8.80 16.25
CA LEU A 43 2.19 -8.64 17.11
C LEU A 43 2.10 -9.74 18.16
N ASP A 44 2.38 -10.99 17.80
CA ASP A 44 2.44 -12.13 18.73
C ASP A 44 3.49 -11.92 19.81
N GLU A 45 4.70 -11.54 19.42
CA GLU A 45 5.81 -11.32 20.34
C GLU A 45 5.53 -10.13 21.28
N ALA A 46 4.94 -9.05 20.75
CA ALA A 46 4.53 -7.90 21.53
C ALA A 46 3.48 -8.27 22.59
N ARG A 47 2.46 -9.05 22.19
CA ARG A 47 1.43 -9.58 23.10
C ARG A 47 2.03 -10.46 24.20
N ARG A 48 2.96 -11.36 23.87
CA ARG A 48 3.64 -12.22 24.84
C ARG A 48 4.44 -11.43 25.87
N ARG A 49 5.02 -10.30 25.46
CA ARG A 49 5.85 -9.43 26.32
C ARG A 49 5.06 -8.36 27.07
N GLY A 50 3.82 -8.09 26.67
CA GLY A 50 3.03 -6.99 27.23
C GLY A 50 3.57 -5.60 26.86
N VAL A 51 4.20 -5.48 25.70
CA VAL A 51 4.81 -4.22 25.18
C VAL A 51 4.13 -3.82 23.86
N PRO A 52 4.22 -2.56 23.41
CA PRO A 52 3.66 -2.16 22.12
C PRO A 52 4.36 -2.84 20.93
N ALA A 53 3.58 -3.11 19.88
CA ALA A 53 4.11 -3.49 18.56
C ALA A 53 4.25 -2.25 17.68
N LEU A 54 5.42 -2.08 17.07
CA LEU A 54 5.75 -0.98 16.16
C LEU A 54 6.24 -1.51 14.82
N VAL A 55 6.14 -0.67 13.80
CA VAL A 55 6.79 -0.90 12.50
C VAL A 55 7.86 0.15 12.28
N LEU A 56 9.05 -0.25 11.86
CA LEU A 56 10.07 0.63 11.30
C LEU A 56 10.10 0.43 9.77
N THR A 57 9.78 1.49 9.04
CA THR A 57 9.84 1.55 7.58
C THR A 57 10.71 2.73 7.14
N PHE A 58 11.04 2.76 5.84
CA PHE A 58 11.95 3.73 5.25
C PHE A 58 11.23 4.56 4.19
N GLU A 59 11.29 5.88 4.33
CA GLU A 59 10.69 6.84 3.39
C GLU A 59 11.70 7.93 3.04
N PRO A 60 11.92 8.29 1.76
CA PRO A 60 11.40 7.62 0.57
C PRO A 60 11.92 6.18 0.46
N HIS A 61 11.26 5.36 -0.37
CA HIS A 61 11.64 3.97 -0.54
C HIS A 61 13.14 3.83 -0.95
N PRO A 62 13.97 3.01 -0.28
CA PRO A 62 15.42 2.98 -0.51
C PRO A 62 15.85 2.85 -1.98
N ARG A 63 15.11 2.06 -2.77
CA ARG A 63 15.35 1.92 -4.21
C ARG A 63 15.29 3.24 -4.98
N THR A 64 14.40 4.18 -4.65
CA THR A 64 14.30 5.46 -5.35
C THR A 64 15.48 6.38 -5.03
N VAL A 65 16.14 6.18 -3.90
CA VAL A 65 17.35 6.93 -3.52
C VAL A 65 18.58 6.42 -4.27
N PHE A 66 18.70 5.09 -4.40
CA PHE A 66 19.79 4.48 -5.15
C PHE A 66 19.61 4.53 -6.67
N GLN A 67 18.36 4.52 -7.14
CA GLN A 67 18.00 4.49 -8.57
C GLN A 67 16.96 5.60 -8.88
N PRO A 68 17.31 6.88 -8.73
CA PRO A 68 16.35 7.99 -8.89
C PRO A 68 15.77 8.11 -10.31
N ASN A 69 16.48 7.59 -11.31
CA ASN A 69 16.05 7.63 -12.71
C ASN A 69 15.22 6.40 -13.13
N THR A 70 14.98 5.45 -12.22
CA THR A 70 14.18 4.24 -12.49
C THR A 70 12.87 4.37 -11.75
N PRO A 71 11.74 4.60 -12.45
CA PRO A 71 10.43 4.68 -11.81
C PRO A 71 10.15 3.46 -10.94
N LEU A 72 9.56 3.71 -9.78
CA LEU A 72 9.06 2.66 -8.90
C LEU A 72 7.58 2.93 -8.64
N PHE A 73 6.76 1.97 -9.04
CA PHE A 73 5.36 1.91 -8.62
C PHE A 73 5.31 1.54 -7.15
N ILE A 74 5.16 2.54 -6.28
CA ILE A 74 4.94 2.32 -4.84
C ILE A 74 3.52 1.77 -4.68
N LEU A 75 3.39 0.54 -4.20
CA LEU A 75 2.10 -0.13 -4.05
C LEU A 75 1.27 0.51 -2.93
N THR A 76 1.92 0.88 -1.82
CA THR A 76 1.26 1.50 -0.67
C THR A 76 2.02 2.75 -0.24
N PRO A 77 1.62 3.94 -0.71
CA PRO A 77 2.14 5.21 -0.21
C PRO A 77 2.02 5.31 1.31
N ALA A 78 2.87 6.12 1.96
CA ALA A 78 2.97 6.17 3.42
C ALA A 78 1.61 6.33 4.16
N PRO A 79 0.66 7.18 3.73
CA PRO A 79 -0.67 7.25 4.36
C PRO A 79 -1.46 5.93 4.29
N MET A 80 -1.43 5.25 3.13
CA MET A 80 -2.13 3.98 2.93
C MET A 80 -1.44 2.84 3.70
N LYS A 81 -0.11 2.81 3.71
CA LYS A 81 0.68 1.85 4.50
C LYS A 81 0.35 1.99 5.99
N ALA A 82 0.37 3.21 6.51
CA ALA A 82 -0.01 3.51 7.88
C ALA A 82 -1.43 3.02 8.22
N ARG A 83 -2.39 3.22 7.30
CA ARG A 83 -3.76 2.72 7.47
C ARG A 83 -3.81 1.20 7.58
N LEU A 84 -3.14 0.48 6.69
CA LEU A 84 -3.07 -0.99 6.73
C LEU A 84 -2.46 -1.49 8.04
N LEU A 85 -1.38 -0.86 8.49
CA LEU A 85 -0.73 -1.22 9.75
C LEU A 85 -1.60 -0.93 10.98
N ALA A 86 -2.40 0.13 10.93
CA ALA A 86 -3.38 0.45 11.98
C ALA A 86 -4.47 -0.63 12.06
N GLU A 87 -5.02 -1.06 10.92
CA GLU A 87 -6.02 -2.14 10.86
C GLU A 87 -5.46 -3.48 11.34
N LEU A 88 -4.17 -3.75 11.10
CA LEU A 88 -3.49 -4.94 11.63
C LEU A 88 -3.24 -4.88 13.15
N GLY A 89 -3.44 -3.72 13.80
CA GLY A 89 -3.37 -3.58 15.26
C GLY A 89 -2.02 -3.08 15.80
N PHE A 90 -1.17 -2.47 14.98
CA PHE A 90 0.05 -1.83 15.46
C PHE A 90 -0.23 -0.55 16.27
N ALA A 91 0.68 -0.19 17.18
CA ALA A 91 0.58 1.05 17.95
C ALA A 91 1.14 2.26 17.18
N ALA A 92 2.15 2.05 16.34
CA ALA A 92 2.71 3.08 15.48
C ALA A 92 3.50 2.52 14.30
N VAL A 93 3.67 3.37 13.28
CA VAL A 93 4.71 3.25 12.26
C VAL A 93 5.71 4.38 12.42
N VAL A 94 6.99 4.01 12.46
CA VAL A 94 8.14 4.92 12.42
C VAL A 94 8.65 4.95 10.99
N GLU A 95 8.45 6.09 10.34
CA GLU A 95 8.89 6.41 8.98
C GLU A 95 10.27 7.05 9.08
N GLN A 96 11.33 6.22 9.04
CA GLN A 96 12.70 6.70 9.07
C GLN A 96 13.06 7.31 7.72
N CYS A 97 13.56 8.55 7.75
CA CYS A 97 14.08 9.20 6.55
C CYS A 97 15.24 8.36 5.99
N PHE A 98 15.09 7.91 4.74
CA PHE A 98 16.15 7.18 4.04
C PHE A 98 16.76 8.09 2.98
N ASP A 99 17.93 8.64 3.30
CA ASP A 99 18.74 9.44 2.40
C ASP A 99 20.14 8.81 2.24
N ARG A 100 21.05 9.51 1.56
CA ARG A 100 22.41 9.02 1.37
C ARG A 100 23.19 8.95 2.67
N ASP A 101 22.95 9.85 3.61
CA ASP A 101 23.67 9.87 4.88
C ASP A 101 23.25 8.69 5.75
N PHE A 102 21.94 8.40 5.82
CA PHE A 102 21.41 7.21 6.48
C PHE A 102 21.94 5.92 5.83
N ALA A 103 22.06 5.87 4.50
CA ALA A 103 22.57 4.71 3.79
C ALA A 103 24.06 4.41 4.07
N GLU A 104 24.81 5.38 4.58
CA GLU A 104 26.23 5.24 4.93
C GLU A 104 26.45 4.71 6.35
N LEU A 105 25.41 4.64 7.19
CA LEU A 105 25.49 4.05 8.53
C LEU A 105 25.97 2.60 8.46
N SER A 106 26.98 2.25 9.24
CA SER A 106 27.38 0.86 9.42
C SER A 106 26.27 0.02 10.08
N ALA A 107 26.38 -1.31 9.99
CA ALA A 107 25.43 -2.19 10.66
C ALA A 107 25.44 -2.02 12.18
N GLU A 108 26.60 -1.75 12.79
CA GLU A 108 26.72 -1.49 14.23
C GLU A 108 26.09 -0.15 14.62
N GLU A 109 26.29 0.91 13.83
CA GLU A 109 25.64 2.21 14.07
C GLU A 109 24.13 2.11 13.94
N PHE A 110 23.62 1.34 12.97
CA PHE A 110 22.19 1.08 12.87
C PHE A 110 21.64 0.40 14.13
N VAL A 111 22.33 -0.63 14.65
CA VAL A 111 21.89 -1.30 15.88
C VAL A 111 21.93 -0.34 17.08
N THR A 112 23.07 0.27 17.34
CA THR A 112 23.30 1.08 18.54
C THR A 112 22.50 2.39 18.53
N GLN A 113 22.45 3.10 17.40
CA GLN A 113 21.76 4.38 17.31
C GLN A 113 20.26 4.17 17.11
N ILE A 114 19.86 3.34 16.15
CA ILE A 114 18.45 3.23 15.77
C ILE A 114 17.70 2.27 16.71
N LEU A 115 18.17 1.03 16.84
CA LEU A 115 17.42 0.00 17.57
C LEU A 115 17.53 0.18 19.09
N GLU A 116 18.74 0.38 19.60
CA GLU A 116 19.01 0.49 21.03
C GLU A 116 18.73 1.90 21.56
N THR A 117 19.38 2.94 21.01
CA THR A 117 19.28 4.29 21.57
C THR A 117 17.94 4.95 21.24
N ASN A 118 17.56 5.02 19.97
CA ASN A 118 16.37 5.78 19.55
C ASN A 118 15.06 5.02 19.81
N LEU A 119 15.00 3.73 19.49
CA LEU A 119 13.78 2.94 19.68
C LEU A 119 13.75 2.22 21.04
N GLY A 120 14.90 1.87 21.61
CA GLY A 120 14.98 1.10 22.85
C GLY A 120 14.27 -0.24 22.74
N ILE A 121 14.43 -0.96 21.63
CA ILE A 121 13.64 -2.16 21.34
C ILE A 121 13.88 -3.27 22.37
N SER A 122 12.85 -4.06 22.65
CA SER A 122 13.02 -5.32 23.41
C SER A 122 13.13 -6.54 22.50
N HIS A 123 12.63 -6.43 21.26
CA HIS A 123 12.68 -7.49 20.26
C HIS A 123 12.54 -6.92 18.85
N VAL A 124 13.22 -7.53 17.89
CA VAL A 124 13.10 -7.22 16.46
C VAL A 124 12.59 -8.42 15.67
N VAL A 125 11.69 -8.15 14.72
CA VAL A 125 11.18 -9.15 13.79
C VAL A 125 11.46 -8.71 12.36
N THR A 126 12.08 -9.57 11.55
CA THR A 126 12.41 -9.27 10.15
C THR A 126 12.14 -10.48 9.27
N GLY A 127 12.11 -10.28 7.95
CA GLY A 127 12.23 -11.37 6.99
C GLY A 127 13.61 -12.04 7.08
N PHE A 128 13.68 -13.31 6.68
CA PHE A 128 14.91 -14.11 6.65
C PHE A 128 16.00 -13.54 5.72
N ASP A 129 15.64 -12.71 4.74
CA ASP A 129 16.55 -12.08 3.78
C ASP A 129 16.79 -10.58 4.07
N PHE A 130 16.47 -10.12 5.28
CA PHE A 130 16.66 -8.72 5.66
C PHE A 130 18.15 -8.36 5.72
N HIS A 131 18.50 -7.27 5.03
CA HIS A 131 19.85 -6.70 5.04
C HIS A 131 19.79 -5.20 5.32
N PHE A 132 20.79 -4.71 6.05
CA PHE A 132 20.87 -3.33 6.52
C PHE A 132 22.32 -2.85 6.66
N GLY A 133 22.48 -1.57 6.97
CA GLY A 133 23.77 -0.91 7.04
C GLY A 133 24.46 -0.75 5.68
N LYS A 134 25.56 0.00 5.70
CA LYS A 134 26.33 0.38 4.52
C LYS A 134 26.70 -0.84 3.69
N SER A 135 26.39 -0.75 2.40
CA SER A 135 26.62 -1.82 1.42
C SER A 135 25.99 -3.16 1.81
N ARG A 136 24.88 -3.17 2.58
CA ARG A 136 24.16 -4.38 3.01
C ARG A 136 25.03 -5.35 3.82
N ARG A 137 25.99 -4.82 4.58
CA ARG A 137 26.90 -5.64 5.41
C ARG A 137 26.23 -6.23 6.66
N GLY A 138 25.15 -5.62 7.12
CA GLY A 138 24.27 -6.21 8.14
C GLY A 138 23.34 -7.22 7.49
N GLY A 139 23.29 -8.42 8.04
CA GLY A 139 22.38 -9.48 7.62
C GLY A 139 21.82 -10.24 8.84
N PRO A 140 21.10 -11.35 8.63
CA PRO A 140 20.40 -12.05 9.70
C PRO A 140 21.33 -12.55 10.82
N ALA A 141 22.48 -13.13 10.46
CA ALA A 141 23.47 -13.61 11.43
C ALA A 141 24.05 -12.46 12.28
N PHE A 142 24.37 -11.33 11.64
CA PHE A 142 24.83 -10.14 12.34
C PHE A 142 23.76 -9.62 13.31
N LEU A 143 22.50 -9.57 12.88
CA LEU A 143 21.42 -9.08 13.73
C LEU A 143 21.20 -9.97 14.96
N MET A 144 21.29 -11.29 14.80
CA MET A 144 21.22 -12.25 15.91
C MET A 144 22.34 -12.03 16.92
N GLU A 145 23.59 -11.97 16.47
CA GLU A 145 24.76 -11.72 17.33
C GLU A 145 24.65 -10.34 18.02
N ALA A 146 24.19 -9.32 17.30
CA ALA A 146 23.95 -8.00 17.85
C ALA A 146 22.86 -8.03 18.93
N GLY A 147 21.77 -8.79 18.73
CA GLY A 147 20.72 -8.97 19.73
C GLY A 147 21.25 -9.59 21.03
N GLU A 148 22.13 -10.59 20.94
CA GLU A 148 22.80 -11.18 22.11
C GLU A 148 23.69 -10.18 22.84
N ARG A 149 24.46 -9.36 22.10
CA ARG A 149 25.36 -8.35 22.68
C ARG A 149 24.62 -7.17 23.31
N HIS A 150 23.54 -6.71 22.68
CA HIS A 150 22.83 -5.48 23.04
C HIS A 150 21.51 -5.72 23.81
N GLY A 151 21.17 -6.98 24.08
CA GLY A 151 20.10 -7.33 25.01
C GLY A 151 18.67 -7.27 24.43
N PHE A 152 18.50 -7.44 23.12
CA PHE A 152 17.18 -7.56 22.49
C PHE A 152 17.02 -8.89 21.76
N GLY A 153 15.79 -9.41 21.74
CA GLY A 153 15.50 -10.66 21.02
C GLY A 153 15.38 -10.45 19.51
N VAL A 154 15.66 -11.50 18.74
CA VAL A 154 15.56 -11.47 17.27
C VAL A 154 14.65 -12.60 16.81
N THR A 155 13.77 -12.34 15.85
CA THR A 155 13.01 -13.36 15.14
C THR A 155 13.08 -13.13 13.65
N LEU A 156 13.51 -14.16 12.94
CA LEU A 156 13.53 -14.21 11.48
C LEU A 156 12.31 -15.00 11.02
N VAL A 157 11.59 -14.46 10.04
CA VAL A 157 10.42 -15.10 9.44
C VAL A 157 10.77 -15.54 8.03
N ASP A 158 10.51 -16.82 7.73
CA ASP A 158 10.77 -17.41 6.42
C ASP A 158 9.92 -16.77 5.31
N ALA A 159 10.33 -16.98 4.06
CA ALA A 159 9.56 -16.53 2.90
C ALA A 159 8.14 -17.12 2.92
N PHE A 160 7.14 -16.25 2.79
CA PHE A 160 5.77 -16.71 2.56
C PHE A 160 5.60 -17.12 1.10
N ARG A 161 5.01 -18.31 0.90
CA ARG A 161 4.69 -18.86 -0.42
C ARG A 161 3.18 -18.98 -0.59
N ASP A 162 2.70 -18.76 -1.80
CA ASP A 162 1.31 -18.99 -2.16
C ASP A 162 1.00 -20.49 -2.33
N GLU A 163 -0.24 -20.81 -2.71
CA GLU A 163 -0.69 -22.18 -2.96
C GLU A 163 0.08 -22.87 -4.09
N GLY A 164 0.61 -22.09 -5.04
CA GLY A 164 1.48 -22.54 -6.13
C GLY A 164 2.95 -22.71 -5.72
N THR A 165 3.28 -22.52 -4.44
CA THR A 165 4.63 -22.57 -3.86
C THR A 165 5.55 -21.43 -4.30
N GLU A 166 5.04 -20.40 -4.97
CA GLU A 166 5.82 -19.24 -5.38
C GLU A 166 5.92 -18.21 -4.25
N ILE A 167 7.07 -17.53 -4.14
CA ILE A 167 7.27 -16.50 -3.12
C ILE A 167 6.39 -15.30 -3.42
N VAL A 168 5.65 -14.86 -2.40
CA VAL A 168 4.86 -13.63 -2.47
C VAL A 168 5.79 -12.42 -2.30
N SER A 169 5.80 -11.52 -3.28
CA SER A 169 6.66 -10.31 -3.25
C SER A 169 6.01 -9.09 -3.88
N SER A 170 6.44 -7.89 -3.47
CA SER A 170 6.00 -6.63 -4.09
C SER A 170 6.31 -6.57 -5.60
N SER A 171 7.35 -7.24 -6.08
CA SER A 171 7.68 -7.26 -7.52
C SER A 171 6.61 -8.00 -8.33
N ARG A 172 6.23 -9.21 -7.89
CA ARG A 172 5.18 -10.00 -8.54
C ARG A 172 3.82 -9.31 -8.50
N ILE A 173 3.50 -8.62 -7.39
CA ILE A 173 2.26 -7.84 -7.29
C ILE A 173 2.24 -6.69 -8.30
N ARG A 174 3.37 -5.97 -8.48
CA ARG A 174 3.45 -4.91 -9.50
C ARG A 174 3.27 -5.47 -10.91
N GLU A 175 3.82 -6.65 -11.20
CA GLU A 175 3.68 -7.33 -12.49
C GLU A 175 2.21 -7.65 -12.77
N LEU A 176 1.52 -8.35 -11.86
CA LEU A 176 0.09 -8.65 -11.98
C LEU A 176 -0.76 -7.40 -12.20
N LEU A 177 -0.51 -6.33 -11.43
CA LEU A 177 -1.22 -5.06 -11.60
C LEU A 177 -0.97 -4.41 -12.96
N SER A 178 0.24 -4.54 -13.50
CA SER A 178 0.61 -4.04 -14.84
C SER A 178 0.03 -4.88 -15.98
N GLU A 179 -0.27 -6.14 -15.72
CA GLU A 179 -0.90 -7.07 -16.66
C GLU A 179 -2.43 -7.02 -16.61
N GLY A 180 -2.99 -6.29 -15.64
CA GLY A 180 -4.43 -6.13 -15.49
C GLY A 180 -5.08 -7.24 -14.68
N GLU A 181 -4.35 -7.84 -13.74
CA GLU A 181 -4.79 -8.94 -12.91
C GLU A 181 -4.99 -8.51 -11.43
N PRO A 182 -5.90 -7.53 -11.15
CA PRO A 182 -6.08 -7.03 -9.78
C PRO A 182 -6.65 -8.08 -8.83
N ALA A 183 -7.39 -9.07 -9.34
CA ALA A 183 -7.93 -10.16 -8.54
C ALA A 183 -6.82 -11.11 -8.05
N GLU A 184 -5.88 -11.48 -8.92
CA GLU A 184 -4.71 -12.28 -8.54
C GLU A 184 -3.79 -11.49 -7.60
N ALA A 185 -3.55 -10.21 -7.90
CA ALA A 185 -2.81 -9.32 -7.01
C ALA A 185 -3.45 -9.27 -5.61
N ALA A 186 -4.79 -9.23 -5.52
CA ALA A 186 -5.50 -9.26 -4.25
C ALA A 186 -5.29 -10.57 -3.47
N GLY A 187 -5.16 -11.71 -4.16
CA GLY A 187 -4.81 -12.99 -3.54
C GLY A 187 -3.42 -13.00 -2.89
N LEU A 188 -2.45 -12.32 -3.51
CA LEU A 188 -1.09 -12.15 -2.97
C LEU A 188 -1.02 -11.08 -1.86
N LEU A 189 -1.77 -10.00 -2.01
CA LEU A 189 -1.89 -8.94 -1.03
C LEU A 189 -2.65 -9.41 0.22
N GLY A 190 -3.64 -10.29 0.07
CA GLY A 190 -4.62 -10.61 1.12
C GLY A 190 -5.73 -9.56 1.27
N TYR A 191 -5.71 -8.52 0.43
CA TYR A 191 -6.71 -7.46 0.35
C TYR A 191 -6.70 -6.85 -1.07
N ARG A 192 -7.76 -6.15 -1.44
CA ARG A 192 -7.87 -5.51 -2.76
C ARG A 192 -6.99 -4.28 -2.86
N TYR A 193 -6.17 -4.24 -3.91
CA TYR A 193 -5.35 -3.07 -4.20
C TYR A 193 -6.21 -1.80 -4.20
N THR A 194 -5.81 -0.82 -3.40
CA THR A 194 -6.62 0.36 -3.11
C THR A 194 -5.78 1.61 -3.30
N VAL A 195 -6.31 2.50 -4.12
CA VAL A 195 -5.78 3.84 -4.34
C VAL A 195 -6.43 4.78 -3.31
N GLU A 196 -5.64 5.66 -2.69
CA GLU A 196 -6.13 6.76 -1.84
C GLU A 196 -5.62 8.08 -2.42
N ALA A 197 -6.54 8.97 -2.78
CA ALA A 197 -6.21 10.27 -3.36
C ALA A 197 -7.35 11.28 -3.16
N GLU A 198 -7.01 12.55 -3.29
CA GLU A 198 -8.00 13.63 -3.33
C GLU A 198 -8.75 13.63 -4.67
N VAL A 199 -10.07 13.79 -4.61
CA VAL A 199 -10.89 13.96 -5.81
C VAL A 199 -10.78 15.40 -6.32
N THR A 200 -10.38 15.55 -7.57
CA THR A 200 -10.15 16.84 -8.21
C THR A 200 -11.18 17.15 -9.31
N HIS A 201 -11.17 18.39 -9.80
CA HIS A 201 -12.02 18.78 -10.92
C HIS A 201 -11.52 18.18 -12.24
N GLY A 202 -12.36 17.38 -12.90
CA GLY A 202 -12.16 16.92 -14.28
C GLY A 202 -12.77 17.86 -15.32
N LYS A 203 -12.74 17.48 -16.61
CA LYS A 203 -13.35 18.24 -17.73
C LYS A 203 -14.89 18.27 -17.72
N GLN A 204 -15.53 17.66 -16.70
CA GLN A 204 -16.99 17.56 -16.55
C GLN A 204 -17.74 16.93 -17.75
N LEU A 205 -17.04 16.30 -18.70
CA LEU A 205 -17.65 15.68 -19.87
C LEU A 205 -18.61 14.54 -19.48
N GLY A 206 -18.21 13.71 -18.51
CA GLY A 206 -19.09 12.68 -17.97
C GLY A 206 -20.41 13.26 -17.43
N ARG A 207 -20.38 14.44 -16.80
CA ARG A 207 -21.58 15.12 -16.29
C ARG A 207 -22.56 15.48 -17.42
N THR A 208 -22.07 15.91 -18.58
CA THR A 208 -22.93 16.18 -19.75
C THR A 208 -23.58 14.93 -20.34
N LEU A 209 -23.00 13.74 -20.06
CA LEU A 209 -23.49 12.45 -20.52
C LEU A 209 -24.33 11.71 -19.45
N GLY A 210 -24.52 12.30 -18.28
CA GLY A 210 -25.22 11.67 -17.14
C GLY A 210 -24.34 10.78 -16.25
N PHE A 211 -23.02 10.78 -16.46
CA PHE A 211 -22.03 9.95 -15.77
C PHE A 211 -20.97 10.82 -15.05
N PRO A 212 -21.29 11.52 -13.95
CA PRO A 212 -20.30 12.29 -13.21
C PRO A 212 -19.18 11.38 -12.67
N THR A 213 -17.91 11.75 -12.90
CA THR A 213 -16.76 10.96 -12.46
C THR A 213 -15.98 11.65 -11.33
N ALA A 214 -15.55 10.87 -10.35
CA ALA A 214 -14.52 11.25 -9.40
C ALA A 214 -13.15 11.11 -10.07
N ASN A 215 -12.41 12.20 -10.20
CA ASN A 215 -11.12 12.24 -10.89
C ASN A 215 -9.98 12.26 -9.87
N MET A 216 -9.09 11.26 -9.90
CA MET A 216 -7.91 11.18 -9.05
C MET A 216 -6.64 11.16 -9.90
N ALA A 217 -5.72 12.10 -9.67
CA ALA A 217 -4.41 12.08 -10.30
C ALA A 217 -3.48 11.14 -9.53
N LEU A 218 -2.88 10.18 -10.23
CA LEU A 218 -1.95 9.22 -9.64
C LEU A 218 -0.50 9.58 -10.02
N PRO A 219 0.50 9.13 -9.23
CA PRO A 219 1.90 9.34 -9.57
C PRO A 219 2.24 8.79 -10.95
N GLU A 220 3.14 9.47 -11.68
CA GLU A 220 3.58 9.03 -13.02
C GLU A 220 4.20 7.62 -13.03
N SER A 221 4.75 7.18 -11.89
CA SER A 221 5.31 5.85 -11.70
C SER A 221 4.25 4.76 -11.51
N THR A 222 2.96 5.10 -11.52
CA THR A 222 1.87 4.12 -11.43
C THR A 222 1.88 3.22 -12.66
N MET A 223 2.02 1.91 -12.43
CA MET A 223 2.11 0.91 -13.50
C MET A 223 0.84 0.05 -13.61
N LEU A 224 -0.33 0.53 -13.17
CA LEU A 224 -1.59 -0.17 -13.44
C LEU A 224 -1.80 -0.31 -14.95
N LYS A 225 -2.38 -1.41 -15.42
CA LYS A 225 -2.75 -1.55 -16.83
C LYS A 225 -3.76 -0.46 -17.23
N HIS A 226 -3.58 0.14 -18.39
CA HIS A 226 -4.59 1.07 -18.90
C HIS A 226 -5.89 0.31 -19.25
N GLY A 227 -7.02 0.87 -18.87
CA GLY A 227 -8.32 0.27 -19.15
C GLY A 227 -9.36 0.55 -18.08
N ILE A 228 -10.38 -0.29 -18.09
CA ILE A 228 -11.61 -0.16 -17.31
C ILE A 228 -11.65 -1.24 -16.24
N TYR A 229 -11.98 -0.84 -15.03
CA TYR A 229 -11.99 -1.68 -13.84
C TYR A 229 -13.35 -1.65 -13.15
N ALA A 230 -13.80 -2.80 -12.66
CA ALA A 230 -14.83 -2.86 -11.64
C ALA A 230 -14.23 -2.49 -10.29
N VAL A 231 -14.83 -1.53 -9.60
CA VAL A 231 -14.27 -0.95 -8.37
C VAL A 231 -15.32 -0.75 -7.30
N ARG A 232 -14.85 -0.64 -6.07
CA ARG A 232 -15.62 -0.02 -4.99
C ARG A 232 -14.95 1.25 -4.53
N PHE A 233 -15.74 2.30 -4.45
CA PHE A 233 -15.37 3.63 -4.01
C PHE A 233 -15.77 3.83 -2.56
N ARG A 234 -14.84 4.24 -1.71
CA ARG A 234 -15.11 4.65 -0.33
C ARG A 234 -14.92 6.15 -0.17
N ARG A 235 -15.98 6.82 0.28
CA ARG A 235 -15.99 8.24 0.59
C ARG A 235 -15.28 8.55 1.91
N ALA A 236 -14.97 9.82 2.14
CA ALA A 236 -14.31 10.28 3.37
C ALA A 236 -15.14 10.01 4.64
N ASP A 237 -16.47 9.98 4.52
CA ASP A 237 -17.40 9.62 5.61
C ASP A 237 -17.52 8.10 5.83
N GLY A 238 -16.81 7.29 5.04
CA GLY A 238 -16.82 5.83 5.11
C GLY A 238 -17.88 5.15 4.25
N SER A 239 -18.80 5.90 3.60
CA SER A 239 -19.83 5.29 2.76
C SER A 239 -19.23 4.63 1.52
N LEU A 240 -19.85 3.54 1.07
CA LEU A 240 -19.38 2.73 -0.05
C LEU A 240 -20.32 2.82 -1.24
N HIS A 241 -19.72 2.90 -2.42
CA HIS A 241 -20.41 2.91 -3.70
C HIS A 241 -19.67 2.00 -4.67
N ASP A 242 -20.39 1.12 -5.34
CA ASP A 242 -19.83 0.37 -6.45
C ASP A 242 -19.70 1.29 -7.68
N GLY A 243 -18.81 0.94 -8.61
CA GLY A 243 -18.59 1.76 -9.78
C GLY A 243 -17.67 1.14 -10.82
N VAL A 244 -17.41 1.93 -11.86
CA VAL A 244 -16.42 1.63 -12.90
C VAL A 244 -15.35 2.70 -12.87
N ALA A 245 -14.08 2.31 -12.86
CA ALA A 245 -12.96 3.23 -12.98
C ALA A 245 -12.24 3.07 -14.32
N SER A 246 -11.99 4.17 -15.00
CA SER A 246 -11.09 4.25 -16.15
C SER A 246 -9.72 4.72 -15.68
N PHE A 247 -8.69 3.89 -15.87
CA PHE A 247 -7.30 4.28 -15.65
C PHE A 247 -6.59 4.47 -16.99
N GLY A 248 -5.98 5.63 -17.19
CA GLY A 248 -5.26 5.93 -18.43
C GLY A 248 -4.58 7.30 -18.44
N ARG A 249 -3.98 7.63 -19.58
CA ARG A 249 -3.36 8.94 -19.85
C ARG A 249 -4.15 9.67 -20.92
N ARG A 250 -4.28 10.99 -20.79
CA ARG A 250 -4.94 11.83 -21.80
C ARG A 250 -3.91 12.25 -22.85
N PRO A 251 -4.02 11.82 -24.12
CA PRO A 251 -2.98 12.09 -25.13
C PRO A 251 -2.97 13.51 -25.71
N THR A 252 -3.91 14.40 -25.33
CA THR A 252 -4.29 15.56 -26.16
C THR A 252 -4.18 16.94 -25.51
N VAL A 253 -3.51 17.13 -24.37
CA VAL A 253 -3.43 18.47 -23.76
C VAL A 253 -2.02 18.86 -23.32
N ASP A 254 -1.25 17.94 -22.74
CA ASP A 254 0.14 18.16 -22.35
C ASP A 254 0.90 16.86 -22.63
N ASP A 255 2.05 16.93 -23.30
CA ASP A 255 2.86 15.76 -23.67
C ASP A 255 3.40 14.94 -22.47
N ASN A 256 2.94 15.21 -21.24
CA ASN A 256 3.29 14.57 -19.97
C ASN A 256 2.16 14.59 -18.93
N GLY A 257 0.88 14.49 -19.33
CA GLY A 257 -0.22 14.43 -18.36
C GLY A 257 -0.10 13.26 -17.37
N ALA A 258 -0.20 13.55 -16.06
CA ALA A 258 -0.22 12.52 -15.02
C ALA A 258 -1.35 11.50 -15.28
N PRO A 259 -1.14 10.20 -15.00
CA PRO A 259 -2.18 9.20 -15.18
C PRO A 259 -3.38 9.50 -14.27
N LEU A 260 -4.58 9.34 -14.82
CA LEU A 260 -5.83 9.64 -14.12
C LEU A 260 -6.60 8.35 -13.86
N LEU A 261 -7.19 8.27 -12.67
CA LEU A 261 -8.21 7.29 -12.31
C LEU A 261 -9.56 8.01 -12.25
N GLU A 262 -10.40 7.80 -13.25
CA GLU A 262 -11.72 8.42 -13.37
C GLU A 262 -12.80 7.41 -12.99
N THR A 263 -13.44 7.59 -11.84
CA THR A 263 -14.43 6.64 -11.32
C THR A 263 -15.85 7.16 -11.49
N PHE A 264 -16.69 6.41 -12.22
CA PHE A 264 -18.15 6.60 -12.24
C PHE A 264 -18.78 5.77 -11.13
N LEU A 265 -19.44 6.43 -10.18
CA LEU A 265 -20.11 5.80 -9.05
C LEU A 265 -21.55 5.46 -9.42
N PHE A 266 -21.97 4.24 -9.13
CA PHE A 266 -23.35 3.81 -9.31
C PHE A 266 -24.26 4.47 -8.27
N ASP A 267 -25.46 4.84 -8.72
CA ASP A 267 -26.55 5.28 -7.86
C ASP A 267 -26.18 6.47 -6.93
N TYR A 268 -25.22 7.30 -7.36
CA TYR A 268 -24.71 8.45 -6.61
C TYR A 268 -24.75 9.75 -7.42
N SER A 269 -25.20 10.84 -6.79
CA SER A 269 -25.37 12.15 -7.45
C SER A 269 -24.86 13.33 -6.61
N GLY A 270 -24.02 13.09 -5.61
CA GLY A 270 -23.46 14.13 -4.73
C GLY A 270 -22.15 14.73 -5.24
N ASP A 271 -21.62 15.69 -4.49
CA ASP A 271 -20.29 16.27 -4.73
C ASP A 271 -19.21 15.47 -3.97
N LEU A 272 -18.06 15.29 -4.61
CA LEU A 272 -16.90 14.57 -4.09
C LEU A 272 -15.63 15.43 -4.11
N TYR A 273 -15.67 16.65 -4.66
CA TYR A 273 -14.47 17.47 -4.82
C TYR A 273 -13.77 17.73 -3.47
N TRP A 274 -12.44 17.67 -3.50
CA TRP A 274 -11.54 17.92 -2.37
C TRP A 274 -11.66 16.90 -1.22
N GLN A 275 -12.42 15.82 -1.42
CA GLN A 275 -12.47 14.71 -0.47
C GLN A 275 -11.36 13.72 -0.77
N ASN A 276 -10.62 13.34 0.27
CA ASN A 276 -9.72 12.19 0.21
C ASN A 276 -10.58 10.92 0.23
N CYS A 277 -10.63 10.24 -0.91
CA CYS A 277 -11.44 9.04 -1.10
C CYS A 277 -10.55 7.86 -1.47
N ARG A 278 -11.11 6.65 -1.42
CA ARG A 278 -10.42 5.41 -1.75
C ARG A 278 -11.11 4.66 -2.88
N VAL A 279 -10.35 4.05 -3.77
CA VAL A 279 -10.84 3.21 -4.87
C VAL A 279 -10.16 1.85 -4.81
N SER A 280 -10.91 0.81 -4.46
CA SER A 280 -10.44 -0.57 -4.42
C SER A 280 -10.74 -1.27 -5.74
N LEU A 281 -9.76 -1.93 -6.35
CA LEU A 281 -9.91 -2.63 -7.63
C LEU A 281 -10.38 -4.08 -7.39
N PHE A 282 -11.48 -4.48 -8.03
CA PHE A 282 -12.04 -5.83 -7.90
C PHE A 282 -11.79 -6.69 -9.13
N GLY A 283 -11.73 -6.09 -10.32
CA GLY A 283 -11.52 -6.81 -11.57
C GLY A 283 -11.18 -5.85 -12.70
N TYR A 284 -10.41 -6.33 -13.68
CA TYR A 284 -10.21 -5.66 -14.96
C TYR A 284 -11.30 -6.12 -15.92
N LEU A 285 -11.97 -5.17 -16.58
CA LEU A 285 -13.07 -5.46 -17.51
C LEU A 285 -12.56 -5.47 -18.95
N ARG A 286 -11.87 -4.41 -19.36
CA ARG A 286 -11.40 -4.25 -20.75
C ARG A 286 -10.34 -3.16 -20.90
N GLY A 287 -9.67 -3.15 -22.05
CA GLY A 287 -8.80 -2.05 -22.47
C GLY A 287 -9.55 -0.79 -22.90
N GLU A 288 -8.80 0.30 -23.10
CA GLU A 288 -9.32 1.54 -23.66
C GLU A 288 -9.70 1.38 -25.13
N VAL A 289 -10.83 1.95 -25.54
CA VAL A 289 -11.35 1.88 -26.91
C VAL A 289 -11.74 3.29 -27.35
N LYS A 290 -11.46 3.64 -28.62
CA LYS A 290 -11.94 4.87 -29.24
C LYS A 290 -13.36 4.65 -29.77
N PHE A 291 -14.25 5.59 -29.49
CA PHE A 291 -15.65 5.51 -29.93
C PHE A 291 -15.95 6.52 -31.03
N ASP A 292 -16.68 6.07 -32.05
CA ASP A 292 -17.17 6.91 -33.14
C ASP A 292 -18.46 7.63 -32.71
N GLY A 293 -18.31 8.62 -31.83
CA GLY A 293 -19.42 9.45 -31.32
C GLY A 293 -19.95 9.05 -29.95
N LEU A 294 -20.86 9.89 -29.43
CA LEU A 294 -21.35 9.80 -28.05
C LEU A 294 -22.26 8.59 -27.80
N ASP A 295 -23.09 8.21 -28.78
CA ASP A 295 -24.03 7.09 -28.62
C ASP A 295 -23.30 5.77 -28.40
N ALA A 296 -22.23 5.53 -29.17
CA ALA A 296 -21.39 4.34 -29.03
C ALA A 296 -20.69 4.27 -27.65
N LEU A 297 -20.21 5.43 -27.15
CA LEU A 297 -19.64 5.54 -25.82
C LEU A 297 -20.67 5.20 -24.74
N VAL A 298 -21.88 5.77 -24.80
CA VAL A 298 -22.94 5.52 -23.80
C VAL A 298 -23.35 4.05 -23.78
N VAL A 299 -23.47 3.40 -24.95
CA VAL A 299 -23.77 1.96 -25.03
C VAL A 299 -22.69 1.13 -24.35
N GLN A 300 -21.41 1.46 -24.57
CA GLN A 300 -20.33 0.72 -23.92
C GLN A 300 -20.28 0.98 -22.41
N MET A 301 -20.50 2.22 -21.96
CA MET A 301 -20.53 2.53 -20.52
C MET A 301 -21.62 1.76 -19.78
N LYS A 302 -22.80 1.57 -20.39
CA LYS A 302 -23.87 0.73 -19.81
C LYS A 302 -23.47 -0.74 -19.70
N ARG A 303 -22.75 -1.28 -20.69
CA ARG A 303 -22.22 -2.65 -20.63
C ARG A 303 -21.18 -2.80 -19.52
N ASP A 304 -20.28 -1.84 -19.41
CA ASP A 304 -19.26 -1.83 -18.35
C ASP A 304 -19.91 -1.76 -16.96
N GLU A 305 -21.00 -0.98 -16.81
CA GLU A 305 -21.80 -0.94 -15.57
C GLU A 305 -22.46 -2.29 -15.27
N GLU A 306 -23.14 -2.90 -16.25
CA GLU A 306 -23.78 -4.22 -16.07
C GLU A 306 -22.76 -5.30 -15.67
N GLU A 307 -21.62 -5.34 -16.35
CA GLU A 307 -20.53 -6.28 -16.06
C GLU A 307 -19.92 -6.05 -14.68
N ALA A 308 -19.65 -4.79 -14.31
CA ALA A 308 -19.14 -4.44 -12.99
C ALA A 308 -20.13 -4.80 -11.88
N ARG A 309 -21.43 -4.53 -12.06
CA ARG A 309 -22.46 -4.93 -11.08
C ARG A 309 -22.52 -6.44 -10.93
N ALA A 310 -22.44 -7.18 -12.04
CA ALA A 310 -22.41 -8.65 -12.00
C ALA A 310 -21.16 -9.18 -11.30
N LEU A 311 -19.99 -8.58 -11.57
CA LEU A 311 -18.72 -8.94 -10.93
C LEU A 311 -18.77 -8.66 -9.42
N LEU A 312 -19.27 -7.49 -9.01
CA LEU A 312 -19.30 -7.06 -7.62
C LEU A 312 -20.39 -7.78 -6.80
N ALA A 313 -21.41 -8.34 -7.47
CA ALA A 313 -22.50 -9.06 -6.82
C ALA A 313 -21.98 -10.30 -6.07
N GLY A 314 -22.25 -10.33 -4.76
CA GLY A 314 -21.94 -11.50 -3.92
C GLY A 314 -20.46 -11.69 -3.57
N ILE A 315 -19.58 -10.75 -3.96
CA ILE A 315 -18.19 -10.77 -3.53
C ILE A 315 -18.10 -10.61 -2.00
N ARG A 316 -17.20 -11.39 -1.39
CA ARG A 316 -16.88 -11.34 0.04
C ARG A 316 -15.45 -10.83 0.27
N PRO A 317 -15.16 -10.29 1.47
CA PRO A 317 -13.80 -9.97 1.87
C PRO A 317 -12.88 -11.20 1.80
N LEU A 318 -11.62 -10.99 1.39
CA LEU A 318 -10.57 -12.02 1.40
C LEU A 318 -10.00 -12.26 2.80
N SER A 319 -10.04 -11.24 3.65
CA SER A 319 -9.49 -11.23 5.01
C SER A 319 -10.19 -10.15 5.86
N GLU A 320 -9.89 -10.10 7.15
CA GLU A 320 -10.33 -8.99 8.02
C GLU A 320 -9.76 -7.64 7.53
N LEU A 321 -8.51 -7.63 7.05
CA LEU A 321 -7.89 -6.45 6.46
C LEU A 321 -8.62 -6.00 5.18
N ASP A 322 -8.97 -6.94 4.30
CA ASP A 322 -9.77 -6.63 3.11
C ASP A 322 -11.15 -6.08 3.49
N SER A 323 -11.76 -6.63 4.54
CA SER A 323 -13.03 -6.12 5.07
C SER A 323 -12.91 -4.67 5.51
N ALA A 324 -11.88 -4.32 6.28
CA ALA A 324 -11.70 -2.95 6.78
C ALA A 324 -11.37 -1.93 5.67
N ILE A 325 -10.69 -2.39 4.60
CA ILE A 325 -10.24 -1.51 3.53
C ILE A 325 -11.28 -1.36 2.42
N ALA A 326 -11.88 -2.45 1.97
CA ALA A 326 -12.74 -2.51 0.77
C ALA A 326 -14.23 -2.78 1.06
N PHE A 327 -14.65 -3.05 2.31
CA PHE A 327 -16.05 -3.34 2.69
C PHE A 327 -16.56 -2.53 3.89
#